data_AF-A0A803QDA5-F1
#
_entry.id   AF-A0A803QDA5-F1
#
_cell.length_a   1.000
_cell.length_b   1.000
_cell.length_c   1.000
_cell.angle_alpha   90.00
_cell.angle_beta   90.00
_cell.angle_gamma   90.00
#
_symmetry.space_group_name_H-M   'P 1'
#
loop_
_entity.id
_entity.type
_entity.pdbx_description
1 polymer ?
#
loop_
_entity_poly.entity_id
_entity_poly.type
_entity_poly.pdbx_seq_one_letter_code
_entity_poly.pdbx_strand_id
1 'polypeptide(L)'
;MGTEFDPTFIQAPEHRPKATVVEAQGIPVIDLSARPIDDLAREIGCACRKWGFFKVINHGVPPEVRRKIESAAREFFARPQEEKMRVKRDEVRVLGYYDTELTKNVRDWKEVFDFTLEDPTFVPASVDPDDQRVTTWHNQWPDNPPVLREACEEYAREVEKLAMRLVQLIAISLGLQENRFNDFFKDQTSFMRLNHYPPCPNPDLALGVGRHKDGGALTILAEDDVGGLEVKKKSNGEWVRVKPTPDSFIINIGDIIQTLMSPPTTTSSSLRGLACSTPTVANSQARENLSLTPCTERMASMEQPPSTINGFGPRHYAEGMANMEQPSSTMNGQSKNDHSLFIRYKTSIFIALLIYVDDIIVATNSLEELQHFTSTLDSHFKLKDLGSLHFFLGLEIARCN
;
A
#
# COMPACT_ATOMS: atom_id res chain seq x y z
N MET A 1 30.87 0.50 -25.48
CA MET A 1 30.16 -0.77 -25.23
C MET A 1 28.79 -0.38 -24.72
N GLY A 2 27.72 -0.72 -25.43
CA GLY A 2 26.37 -0.41 -24.97
C GLY A 2 26.12 -1.21 -23.71
N THR A 3 25.97 -0.54 -22.57
CA THR A 3 25.56 -1.18 -21.33
C THR A 3 24.18 -1.76 -21.53
N GLU A 4 24.09 -3.07 -21.53
CA GLU A 4 22.83 -3.82 -21.55
C GLU A 4 21.95 -3.34 -20.39
N PHE A 5 20.65 -3.10 -20.66
CA PHE A 5 19.71 -2.67 -19.64
C PHE A 5 19.55 -3.77 -18.60
N ASP A 6 19.70 -3.44 -17.31
CA ASP A 6 19.64 -4.43 -16.23
C ASP A 6 18.28 -5.17 -16.26
N PRO A 7 18.28 -6.50 -16.47
CA PRO A 7 17.06 -7.27 -16.66
C PRO A 7 16.17 -7.32 -15.42
N THR A 8 16.69 -6.99 -14.23
CA THR A 8 15.92 -6.98 -12.97
C THR A 8 14.82 -5.92 -12.94
N PHE A 9 14.91 -4.89 -13.80
CA PHE A 9 13.89 -3.85 -13.95
C PHE A 9 12.84 -4.17 -15.01
N ILE A 10 13.03 -5.22 -15.82
CA ILE A 10 12.18 -5.49 -16.97
C ILE A 10 10.84 -6.08 -16.52
N GLN A 11 9.78 -5.33 -16.78
CA GLN A 11 8.41 -5.78 -16.57
C GLN A 11 8.01 -6.84 -17.60
N ALA A 12 7.20 -7.81 -17.15
CA ALA A 12 6.53 -8.75 -18.05
C ALA A 12 5.65 -7.97 -19.07
N PRO A 13 5.48 -8.46 -20.32
CA PRO A 13 4.81 -7.72 -21.40
C PRO A 13 3.47 -7.07 -21.02
N GLU A 14 2.66 -7.72 -20.20
CA GLU A 14 1.34 -7.26 -19.74
C GLU A 14 1.39 -6.18 -18.63
N HIS A 15 2.56 -6.03 -18.00
CA HIS A 15 2.84 -5.08 -16.93
C HIS A 15 3.66 -3.88 -17.40
N ARG A 16 4.25 -3.95 -18.60
CA ARG A 16 4.96 -2.83 -19.21
C ARG A 16 4.07 -1.58 -19.35
N PRO A 17 4.66 -0.38 -19.25
CA PRO A 17 3.97 0.86 -19.56
C PRO A 17 3.32 0.82 -20.94
N LYS A 18 2.15 1.43 -21.04
CA LYS A 18 1.51 1.65 -22.35
C LYS A 18 2.03 2.96 -22.93
N ALA A 19 2.38 2.94 -24.22
CA ALA A 19 2.89 4.13 -24.93
C ALA A 19 1.89 5.31 -24.94
N THR A 20 0.59 5.03 -24.83
CA THR A 20 -0.47 6.03 -24.71
C THR A 20 -1.23 5.82 -23.41
N VAL A 21 -1.09 6.79 -22.51
CA VAL A 21 -1.83 6.83 -21.25
C VAL A 21 -2.77 8.02 -21.33
N VAL A 22 -4.07 7.75 -21.22
CA VAL A 22 -5.10 8.79 -21.22
C VAL A 22 -4.98 9.58 -19.92
N GLU A 23 -4.98 10.91 -20.02
CA GLU A 23 -5.01 11.78 -18.85
C GLU A 23 -6.32 11.59 -18.08
N ALA A 24 -6.23 11.51 -16.76
CA ALA A 24 -7.34 11.28 -15.86
C ALA A 24 -8.28 12.49 -15.85
N GLN A 25 -9.37 12.40 -16.62
CA GLN A 25 -10.48 13.33 -16.52
C GLN A 25 -11.35 13.04 -15.28
N GLY A 26 -11.69 14.08 -14.53
CA GLY A 26 -12.68 14.04 -13.46
C GLY A 26 -12.20 13.58 -12.07
N ILE A 27 -10.87 13.53 -11.82
CA ILE A 27 -10.36 13.37 -10.45
C ILE A 27 -10.82 14.59 -9.62
N PRO A 28 -11.53 14.39 -8.49
CA PRO A 28 -12.01 15.50 -7.68
C PRO A 28 -10.86 16.37 -7.16
N VAL A 29 -11.04 17.69 -7.21
CA VAL A 29 -10.14 18.67 -6.60
C VAL A 29 -10.94 19.39 -5.53
N ILE A 30 -10.56 19.20 -4.27
CA ILE A 30 -11.29 19.67 -3.10
C ILE A 30 -10.54 20.84 -2.48
N ASP A 31 -11.21 21.98 -2.39
CA ASP A 31 -10.68 23.17 -1.72
C ASP A 31 -10.93 23.09 -0.21
N LEU A 32 -9.85 23.06 0.57
CA LEU A 32 -9.88 22.97 2.03
C LEU A 32 -9.90 24.34 2.74
N SER A 33 -10.03 25.44 2.01
CA SER A 33 -10.26 26.77 2.59
C SER A 33 -11.55 26.81 3.44
N ALA A 34 -11.71 27.88 4.22
CA ALA A 34 -12.78 28.02 5.23
C ALA A 34 -14.21 27.92 4.62
N ARG A 35 -14.70 26.68 4.55
CA ARG A 35 -16.02 26.27 4.06
C ARG A 35 -16.77 25.51 5.16
N PRO A 36 -18.10 25.37 5.07
CA PRO A 36 -18.87 24.56 6.01
C PRO A 36 -18.32 23.12 6.08
N ILE A 37 -18.09 22.63 7.30
CA ILE A 37 -17.46 21.32 7.52
C ILE A 37 -18.27 20.17 6.90
N ASP A 38 -19.59 20.25 6.95
CA ASP A 38 -20.50 19.25 6.39
C ASP A 38 -20.40 19.15 4.86
N ASP A 39 -20.18 20.28 4.18
CA ASP A 39 -19.99 20.30 2.74
C ASP A 39 -18.65 19.66 2.34
N LEU A 40 -17.57 19.98 3.07
CA LEU A 40 -16.27 19.35 2.87
C LEU A 40 -16.34 17.85 3.10
N ALA A 41 -16.94 17.43 4.22
CA ALA A 41 -17.09 16.03 4.56
C ALA A 41 -17.90 15.28 3.49
N ARG A 42 -18.99 15.87 3.00
CA ARG A 42 -19.79 15.28 1.91
C ARG A 42 -19.00 15.15 0.60
N GLU A 43 -18.20 16.16 0.25
CA GLU A 43 -17.36 16.17 -0.95
C GLU A 43 -16.25 15.11 -0.88
N ILE A 44 -15.52 15.06 0.25
CA ILE A 44 -14.50 14.06 0.54
C ILE A 44 -15.11 12.65 0.53
N GLY A 45 -16.21 12.42 1.25
CA GLY A 45 -16.87 11.11 1.26
C GLY A 45 -17.32 10.66 -0.13
N CYS A 46 -17.76 11.58 -0.98
CA CYS A 46 -18.10 11.29 -2.38
C CYS A 46 -16.86 10.89 -3.19
N ALA A 47 -15.75 11.61 -3.02
CA ALA A 47 -14.48 11.30 -3.68
C ALA A 47 -13.92 9.94 -3.23
N CYS A 48 -13.90 9.67 -1.92
CA CYS A 48 -13.48 8.38 -1.36
C CYS A 48 -14.30 7.22 -1.96
N ARG A 49 -15.63 7.34 -2.02
CA ARG A 49 -16.50 6.26 -2.54
C ARG A 49 -16.39 6.04 -4.05
N LYS A 50 -16.29 7.12 -4.83
CA LYS A 50 -16.30 7.05 -6.30
C LYS A 50 -14.92 6.72 -6.87
N TRP A 51 -13.88 7.31 -6.30
CA TRP A 51 -12.52 7.24 -6.84
C TRP A 51 -11.55 6.51 -5.92
N GLY A 52 -11.68 6.67 -4.60
CA GLY A 52 -10.60 6.31 -3.66
C GLY A 52 -9.37 7.22 -3.77
N PHE A 53 -9.45 8.25 -4.62
CA PHE A 53 -8.43 9.23 -4.95
C PHE A 53 -9.06 10.62 -5.11
N PHE A 54 -8.38 11.65 -4.62
CA PHE A 54 -8.71 13.05 -4.90
C PHE A 54 -7.51 13.96 -4.68
N LYS A 55 -7.61 15.21 -5.10
CA LYS A 55 -6.63 16.24 -4.81
C LYS A 55 -7.18 17.21 -3.78
N VAL A 56 -6.30 17.80 -2.99
CA VAL A 56 -6.63 18.90 -2.10
C VAL A 56 -5.78 20.12 -2.43
N ILE A 57 -6.40 21.29 -2.40
CA ILE A 57 -5.78 22.62 -2.54
C ILE A 57 -6.15 23.49 -1.34
N ASN A 58 -5.42 24.58 -1.11
CA ASN A 58 -5.59 25.45 0.06
C ASN A 58 -5.56 24.63 1.38
N HIS A 59 -4.66 23.65 1.44
CA HIS A 59 -4.60 22.62 2.48
C HIS A 59 -3.95 23.09 3.80
N GLY A 60 -3.41 24.32 3.84
CA GLY A 60 -2.82 24.90 5.04
C GLY A 60 -1.35 24.55 5.30
N VAL A 61 -0.80 23.50 4.66
CA VAL A 61 0.66 23.26 4.65
C VAL A 61 1.37 24.41 3.93
N PRO A 62 2.34 25.10 4.56
CA PRO A 62 2.99 26.26 3.94
C PRO A 62 3.88 25.88 2.74
N PRO A 63 3.84 26.62 1.61
CA PRO A 63 4.62 26.29 0.41
C PRO A 63 6.14 26.30 0.61
N GLU A 64 6.67 27.09 1.54
CA GLU A 64 8.08 27.12 1.90
C GLU A 64 8.55 25.82 2.56
N VAL A 65 7.71 25.19 3.39
CA VAL A 65 8.04 23.91 4.05
C VAL A 65 8.19 22.83 3.00
N ARG A 66 7.27 22.80 2.03
CA ARG A 66 7.35 21.89 0.87
C ARG A 66 8.60 22.13 0.02
N ARG A 67 8.89 23.39 -0.35
CA ARG A 67 10.10 23.70 -1.14
C ARG A 67 11.39 23.32 -0.41
N LYS A 68 11.43 23.47 0.92
CA LYS A 68 12.59 23.13 1.76
C LYS A 68 12.86 21.62 1.72
N ILE A 69 11.85 20.78 1.92
CA ILE A 69 12.02 19.31 1.84
C ILE A 69 12.37 18.85 0.43
N GLU A 70 11.70 19.38 -0.61
CA GLU A 70 12.01 19.04 -2.00
C GLU A 70 13.47 19.37 -2.36
N SER A 71 13.96 20.53 -1.91
CA SER A 71 15.37 20.93 -2.12
C SER A 71 16.33 20.02 -1.37
N ALA A 72 16.05 19.70 -0.10
CA ALA A 72 16.90 18.85 0.71
C ALA A 72 16.93 17.40 0.19
N ALA A 73 15.79 16.88 -0.25
CA ALA A 73 15.68 15.56 -0.87
C ALA A 73 16.49 15.49 -2.17
N ARG A 74 16.35 16.48 -3.06
CA ARG A 74 17.17 16.58 -4.28
C ARG A 74 18.66 16.59 -3.99
N GLU A 75 19.08 17.36 -2.99
CA GLU A 75 20.49 17.44 -2.60
C GLU A 75 20.99 16.11 -2.02
N PHE A 76 20.17 15.39 -1.25
CA PHE A 76 20.50 14.06 -0.72
C PHE A 76 20.64 13.02 -1.84
N PHE A 77 19.66 12.89 -2.73
CA PHE A 77 19.69 11.88 -3.80
C PHE A 77 20.78 12.13 -4.84
N ALA A 78 21.22 13.38 -4.99
CA ALA A 78 22.37 13.76 -5.83
C ALA A 78 23.74 13.39 -5.22
N ARG A 79 23.80 12.94 -3.96
CA ARG A 79 25.07 12.51 -3.33
C ARG A 79 25.60 11.20 -3.91
N PRO A 80 26.92 10.95 -3.81
CA PRO A 80 27.51 9.68 -4.19
C PRO A 80 26.83 8.50 -3.50
N GLN A 81 26.75 7.37 -4.20
CA GLN A 81 26.10 6.17 -3.69
C GLN A 81 26.70 5.75 -2.33
N GLU A 82 28.01 5.86 -2.16
CA GLU A 82 28.72 5.51 -0.93
C GLU A 82 28.25 6.33 0.28
N GLU A 83 27.84 7.60 0.07
CA GLU A 83 27.29 8.44 1.14
C GLU A 83 25.86 8.04 1.48
N LYS A 84 25.00 7.84 0.47
CA LYS A 84 23.60 7.40 0.66
C LYS A 84 23.54 6.04 1.37
N MET A 85 24.45 5.13 1.04
CA MET A 85 24.53 3.79 1.62
C MET A 85 24.92 3.77 3.11
N ARG A 86 25.45 4.87 3.68
CA ARG A 86 25.77 4.92 5.13
C ARG A 86 24.54 4.84 6.02
N VAL A 87 23.42 5.33 5.50
CA VAL A 87 22.11 5.29 6.16
C VAL A 87 21.20 4.24 5.54
N LYS A 88 21.77 3.22 4.88
CA LYS A 88 21.01 2.13 4.28
C LYS A 88 20.26 1.32 5.34
N ARG A 89 19.03 0.94 5.00
CA ARG A 89 18.22 0.01 5.80
C ARG A 89 18.77 -1.41 5.80
N ASP A 90 18.57 -2.09 6.91
CA ASP A 90 18.83 -3.52 7.07
C ASP A 90 17.76 -4.17 7.97
N GLU A 91 17.95 -5.46 8.32
CA GLU A 91 17.03 -6.25 9.14
C GLU A 91 16.82 -5.66 10.56
N VAL A 92 17.74 -4.82 11.02
CA VAL A 92 17.68 -4.17 12.35
C VAL A 92 17.27 -2.71 12.21
N ARG A 93 17.89 -2.00 11.27
CA ARG A 93 17.64 -0.58 10.96
C ARG A 93 16.68 -0.47 9.80
N VAL A 94 15.39 -0.49 10.10
CA VAL A 94 14.34 -0.55 9.06
C VAL A 94 14.00 0.80 8.40
N LEU A 95 14.61 1.90 8.87
CA LEU A 95 14.44 3.27 8.34
C LEU A 95 15.74 3.79 7.70
N GLY A 96 15.63 4.74 6.78
CA GLY A 96 16.77 5.30 6.03
C GLY A 96 16.72 5.03 4.53
N TYR A 97 17.86 4.91 3.88
CA TYR A 97 18.01 4.77 2.42
C TYR A 97 17.81 3.33 1.90
N TYR A 98 17.23 3.17 0.72
CA TYR A 98 17.15 1.89 0.02
C TYR A 98 16.90 2.07 -1.50
N ASP A 99 17.46 1.20 -2.34
CA ASP A 99 17.41 1.29 -3.82
C ASP A 99 17.16 -0.05 -4.54
N THR A 100 16.76 -1.06 -3.78
CA THR A 100 16.47 -2.41 -4.27
C THR A 100 15.06 -2.86 -3.91
N GLU A 101 14.09 -1.92 -3.85
CA GLU A 101 12.68 -2.27 -3.64
C GLU A 101 12.15 -3.12 -4.79
N LEU A 102 11.32 -4.10 -4.46
CA LEU A 102 10.68 -5.00 -5.40
C LEU A 102 9.17 -4.81 -5.32
N THR A 103 8.52 -4.62 -6.46
CA THR A 103 7.07 -4.75 -6.56
C THR A 103 6.74 -5.97 -7.41
N LYS A 104 6.05 -6.95 -6.83
CA LYS A 104 5.72 -8.23 -7.50
C LYS A 104 6.94 -8.93 -8.11
N ASN A 105 8.01 -9.00 -7.32
CA ASN A 105 9.30 -9.62 -7.68
C ASN A 105 10.05 -8.96 -8.85
N VAL A 106 9.68 -7.74 -9.24
CA VAL A 106 10.42 -6.93 -10.22
C VAL A 106 11.00 -5.72 -9.52
N ARG A 107 12.25 -5.37 -9.82
CA ARG A 107 12.92 -4.22 -9.21
C ARG A 107 12.27 -2.92 -9.68
N ASP A 108 11.95 -2.06 -8.73
CA ASP A 108 11.39 -0.75 -8.99
C ASP A 108 12.50 0.22 -9.45
N TRP A 109 12.23 1.02 -10.49
CA TRP A 109 13.17 2.04 -10.98
C TRP A 109 13.13 3.30 -10.12
N LYS A 110 13.58 3.16 -8.87
CA LYS A 110 13.64 4.25 -7.90
C LYS A 110 14.66 3.97 -6.79
N GLU A 111 14.94 5.03 -6.06
CA GLU A 111 15.56 4.97 -4.74
C GLU A 111 14.68 5.71 -3.73
N VAL A 112 14.77 5.33 -2.45
CA VAL A 112 13.89 5.83 -1.39
C VAL A 112 14.65 6.19 -0.12
N PHE A 113 14.06 7.09 0.68
CA PHE A 113 14.48 7.39 2.04
C PHE A 113 13.25 7.45 2.95
N ASP A 114 13.20 6.63 4.01
CA ASP A 114 12.06 6.56 4.93
C ASP A 114 12.48 7.00 6.32
N PHE A 115 11.56 7.69 6.98
CA PHE A 115 11.69 8.11 8.36
C PHE A 115 10.31 8.17 9.01
N THR A 116 10.24 8.01 10.32
CA THR A 116 9.02 8.14 11.11
C THR A 116 8.88 9.55 11.67
N LEU A 117 7.64 9.92 11.99
CA LEU A 117 7.33 11.24 12.57
C LEU A 117 7.93 11.37 13.97
N GLU A 118 7.77 10.33 14.79
CA GLU A 118 8.30 10.25 16.15
C GLU A 118 9.64 9.49 16.13
N ASP A 119 10.61 9.93 16.93
CA ASP A 119 11.90 9.25 17.09
C ASP A 119 12.31 9.28 18.57
N PRO A 120 12.33 8.14 19.28
CA PRO A 120 12.01 6.79 18.79
C PRO A 120 10.53 6.59 18.43
N THR A 121 10.27 5.72 17.44
CA THR A 121 8.94 5.13 17.23
C THR A 121 8.87 3.76 17.88
N PHE A 122 7.79 3.50 18.61
CA PHE A 122 7.51 2.21 19.23
C PHE A 122 6.58 1.40 18.33
N VAL A 123 6.97 0.19 17.97
CA VAL A 123 6.18 -0.70 17.12
C VAL A 123 6.07 -2.09 17.74
N PRO A 124 5.02 -2.89 17.44
CA PRO A 124 4.98 -4.27 17.86
C PRO A 124 6.18 -5.05 17.32
N ALA A 125 6.75 -5.92 18.16
CA ALA A 125 7.92 -6.73 17.81
C ALA A 125 7.58 -7.85 16.81
N SER A 126 6.30 -8.22 16.70
CA SER A 126 5.82 -9.15 15.70
C SER A 126 4.38 -8.84 15.30
N VAL A 127 3.91 -9.52 14.26
CA VAL A 127 2.51 -9.46 13.80
C VAL A 127 1.59 -10.38 14.59
N ASP A 128 2.14 -11.18 15.52
CA ASP A 128 1.38 -12.07 16.39
C ASP A 128 0.62 -11.22 17.42
N PRO A 129 -0.72 -11.22 17.42
CA PRO A 129 -1.50 -10.44 18.38
C PRO A 129 -1.26 -10.85 19.84
N ASP A 130 -0.76 -12.07 20.08
CA ASP A 130 -0.45 -12.55 21.43
C ASP A 130 0.95 -12.10 21.90
N ASP A 131 1.82 -11.62 20.99
CA ASP A 131 3.15 -11.09 21.33
C ASP A 131 3.09 -9.60 21.68
N GLN A 132 3.00 -9.31 22.97
CA GLN A 132 2.91 -7.96 23.52
C GLN A 132 4.27 -7.23 23.59
N ARG A 133 5.34 -7.80 23.00
CA ARG A 133 6.64 -7.13 22.98
C ARG A 133 6.62 -5.97 22.00
N VAL A 134 7.28 -4.89 22.38
CA VAL A 134 7.47 -3.71 21.56
C VAL A 134 8.95 -3.63 21.17
N THR A 135 9.23 -3.28 19.92
CA THR A 135 10.57 -2.90 19.46
C THR A 135 10.59 -1.42 19.11
N THR A 136 11.79 -0.87 18.98
CA THR A 136 12.02 0.56 18.80
C THR A 136 12.70 0.82 17.47
N TRP A 137 12.14 1.73 16.69
CA TRP A 137 12.72 2.22 15.46
C TRP A 137 13.31 3.61 15.67
N HIS A 138 14.46 3.84 15.03
CA HIS A 138 15.19 5.10 15.08
C HIS A 138 15.46 5.60 13.66
N ASN A 139 15.24 6.90 13.44
CA ASN A 139 15.50 7.53 12.16
C ASN A 139 17.01 7.56 11.87
N GLN A 140 17.39 7.15 10.65
CA GLN A 140 18.78 7.11 10.21
C GLN A 140 19.11 8.35 9.37
N TRP A 141 19.44 9.46 10.03
CA TRP A 141 19.74 10.72 9.36
C TRP A 141 21.15 10.74 8.76
N PRO A 142 21.32 11.16 7.49
CA PRO A 142 22.65 11.32 6.91
C PRO A 142 23.34 12.58 7.44
N ASP A 143 24.68 12.57 7.45
CA ASP A 143 25.47 13.77 7.80
C ASP A 143 25.29 14.88 6.76
N ASN A 144 25.08 14.49 5.50
CA ASN A 144 24.90 15.40 4.37
C ASN A 144 23.64 15.05 3.55
N PRO A 145 22.80 16.03 3.19
CA PRO A 145 22.90 17.43 3.62
C PRO A 145 22.35 17.60 5.05
N PRO A 146 22.98 18.44 5.90
CA PRO A 146 22.56 18.59 7.30
C PRO A 146 21.13 19.14 7.44
N VAL A 147 20.64 19.85 6.42
CA VAL A 147 19.27 20.40 6.37
C VAL A 147 18.19 19.32 6.16
N LEU A 148 18.55 18.11 5.71
CA LEU A 148 17.56 17.06 5.40
C LEU A 148 16.70 16.73 6.60
N ARG A 149 17.32 16.52 7.75
CA ARG A 149 16.61 16.20 9.00
C ARG A 149 15.59 17.27 9.36
N GLU A 150 16.03 18.53 9.45
CA GLU A 150 15.16 19.63 9.85
C GLU A 150 13.99 19.83 8.86
N ALA A 151 14.28 19.74 7.55
CA ALA A 151 13.25 19.86 6.51
C ALA A 151 12.22 18.72 6.57
N CYS A 152 12.70 17.49 6.78
CA CYS A 152 11.87 16.31 6.94
C CYS A 152 10.96 16.39 8.17
N GLU A 153 11.53 16.73 9.33
CA GLU A 153 10.78 16.86 10.59
C GLU A 153 9.74 17.99 10.52
N GLU A 154 10.10 19.14 9.93
CA GLU A 154 9.18 20.27 9.74
C GLU A 154 8.00 19.92 8.83
N TYR A 155 8.30 19.33 7.67
CA TYR A 155 7.26 18.91 6.73
C TYR A 155 6.35 17.82 7.32
N ALA A 156 6.92 16.83 8.00
CA ALA A 156 6.16 15.75 8.59
C ALA A 156 5.11 16.25 9.60
N ARG A 157 5.48 17.22 10.45
CA ARG A 157 4.54 17.87 11.40
C ARG A 157 3.38 18.60 10.70
N GLU A 158 3.64 19.30 9.60
CA GLU A 158 2.59 20.02 8.90
C GLU A 158 1.66 19.07 8.13
N VAL A 159 2.22 18.03 7.49
CA VAL A 159 1.43 17.04 6.76
C VAL A 159 0.64 16.13 7.71
N GLU A 160 1.14 15.86 8.92
CA GLU A 160 0.38 15.15 9.95
C GLU A 160 -0.91 15.89 10.33
N LYS A 161 -0.85 17.21 10.54
CA LYS A 161 -2.04 18.03 10.82
C LYS A 161 -3.07 17.91 9.70
N LEU A 162 -2.61 17.96 8.45
CA LEU A 162 -3.47 17.76 7.28
C LEU A 162 -4.08 16.35 7.28
N ALA A 163 -3.29 15.31 7.56
CA ALA A 163 -3.76 13.93 7.60
C ALA A 163 -4.85 13.73 8.65
N MET A 164 -4.63 14.23 9.87
CA MET A 164 -5.63 14.19 10.95
C MET A 164 -6.89 14.96 10.58
N ARG A 165 -6.76 16.11 9.91
CA ARG A 165 -7.92 16.86 9.42
C ARG A 165 -8.72 16.08 8.37
N LEU A 166 -8.05 15.38 7.46
CA LEU A 166 -8.71 14.55 6.45
C LEU A 166 -9.42 13.34 7.07
N VAL A 167 -8.79 12.67 8.05
CA VAL A 167 -9.39 11.57 8.81
C VAL A 167 -10.68 12.01 9.51
N GLN A 168 -10.66 13.19 10.15
CA GLN A 168 -11.84 13.80 10.79
C GLN A 168 -12.97 14.06 9.80
N LEU A 169 -12.66 14.63 8.63
CA LEU A 169 -13.65 14.88 7.57
C LEU A 169 -14.22 13.58 7.00
N ILE A 170 -13.40 12.52 6.90
CA ILE A 170 -13.86 11.17 6.53
C ILE A 170 -14.83 10.64 7.59
N ALA A 171 -14.54 10.78 8.88
CA ALA A 171 -15.44 10.36 9.96
C ALA A 171 -16.81 11.04 9.86
N ILE A 172 -16.83 12.36 9.70
CA ILE A 172 -18.07 13.14 9.54
C ILE A 172 -18.83 12.69 8.28
N SER A 173 -18.12 12.40 7.19
CA SER A 173 -18.75 11.93 5.94
C SER A 173 -19.48 10.58 6.06
N LEU A 174 -19.18 9.82 7.12
CA LEU A 174 -19.79 8.55 7.47
C LEU A 174 -20.91 8.72 8.52
N GLY A 175 -21.20 9.95 8.95
CA GLY A 175 -22.16 10.24 10.03
C GLY A 175 -21.61 9.93 11.43
N LEU A 176 -20.30 9.83 11.59
CA LEU A 176 -19.63 9.58 12.87
C LEU A 176 -19.20 10.91 13.52
N GLN A 177 -18.89 10.86 14.82
CA GLN A 177 -18.24 11.98 15.50
C GLN A 177 -16.87 12.26 14.87
N GLU A 178 -16.50 13.55 14.80
CA GLU A 178 -15.26 14.02 14.18
C GLU A 178 -14.01 13.30 14.71
N ASN A 179 -13.94 13.06 16.01
CA ASN A 179 -12.82 12.44 16.70
C ASN A 179 -12.89 10.89 16.73
N ARG A 180 -13.86 10.27 16.06
CA ARG A 180 -14.11 8.82 16.17
C ARG A 180 -12.87 7.97 15.86
N PHE A 181 -12.01 8.41 14.95
CA PHE A 181 -10.83 7.68 14.56
C PHE A 181 -9.55 8.09 15.31
N ASN A 182 -9.57 9.15 16.12
CA ASN A 182 -8.36 9.71 16.74
C ASN A 182 -7.61 8.68 17.59
N ASP A 183 -8.34 7.85 18.33
CA ASP A 183 -7.73 6.84 19.20
C ASP A 183 -6.93 5.78 18.44
N PHE A 184 -7.23 5.54 17.15
CA PHE A 184 -6.46 4.63 16.30
C PHE A 184 -5.11 5.21 15.87
N PHE A 185 -4.99 6.54 15.85
CA PHE A 185 -3.76 7.23 15.48
C PHE A 185 -2.95 7.71 16.70
N LYS A 186 -3.43 7.40 17.93
CA LYS A 186 -2.61 7.55 19.12
C LYS A 186 -1.49 6.52 19.07
N ASP A 187 -0.26 6.96 19.29
CA ASP A 187 0.94 6.11 19.19
C ASP A 187 1.08 5.50 17.77
N GLN A 188 0.68 6.26 16.74
CA GLN A 188 0.74 5.82 15.35
C GLN A 188 2.16 5.49 14.88
N THR A 189 2.25 4.60 13.90
CA THR A 189 3.51 4.14 13.30
C THR A 189 3.71 4.70 11.89
N SER A 190 3.10 5.87 11.64
CA SER A 190 3.16 6.56 10.35
C SER A 190 4.59 6.90 9.97
N PHE A 191 4.86 6.76 8.68
CA PHE A 191 6.17 7.03 8.13
C PHE A 191 6.04 7.91 6.89
N MET A 192 7.08 8.70 6.69
CA MET A 192 7.33 9.49 5.51
C MET A 192 8.27 8.71 4.61
N ARG A 193 8.06 8.86 3.30
CA ARG A 193 8.91 8.30 2.26
C ARG A 193 9.22 9.37 1.22
N LEU A 194 10.50 9.61 1.02
CA LEU A 194 11.02 10.35 -0.13
C LEU A 194 11.31 9.34 -1.23
N ASN A 195 10.72 9.51 -2.41
CA ASN A 195 11.01 8.72 -3.59
C ASN A 195 11.78 9.56 -4.61
N HIS A 196 12.82 9.00 -5.21
CA HIS A 196 13.55 9.58 -6.33
C HIS A 196 13.55 8.63 -7.52
N TYR A 197 13.17 9.13 -8.69
CA TYR A 197 13.05 8.35 -9.91
C TYR A 197 14.10 8.84 -10.92
N PRO A 198 15.29 8.22 -10.95
CA PRO A 198 16.35 8.66 -11.86
C PRO A 198 15.91 8.49 -13.32
N PRO A 199 16.49 9.25 -14.28
CA PRO A 199 16.19 9.07 -15.69
C PRO A 199 16.44 7.63 -16.14
N CYS A 200 15.45 7.03 -16.79
CA CYS A 200 15.56 5.66 -17.30
C CYS A 200 15.89 5.65 -18.79
N PRO A 201 16.88 4.84 -19.22
CA PRO A 201 17.18 4.68 -20.64
C PRO A 201 16.09 3.90 -21.40
N ASN A 202 15.31 3.06 -20.73
CA ASN A 202 14.29 2.20 -21.32
C ASN A 202 12.95 2.29 -20.57
N PRO A 203 12.27 3.46 -20.60
CA PRO A 203 11.05 3.69 -19.84
C PRO A 203 9.88 2.79 -20.27
N ASP A 204 9.90 2.21 -21.48
CA ASP A 204 8.88 1.26 -21.95
C ASP A 204 9.02 -0.15 -21.35
N LEU A 205 10.14 -0.43 -20.68
CA LEU A 205 10.43 -1.74 -20.09
C LEU A 205 10.34 -1.75 -18.56
N ALA A 206 10.50 -0.61 -17.89
CA ALA A 206 10.53 -0.51 -16.44
C ALA A 206 9.37 0.31 -15.87
N LEU A 207 9.13 0.17 -14.57
CA LEU A 207 8.19 1.00 -13.80
C LEU A 207 8.93 1.67 -12.67
N GLY A 208 8.55 2.90 -12.32
CA GLY A 208 9.10 3.59 -11.16
C GLY A 208 8.68 2.89 -9.87
N VAL A 209 7.41 2.48 -9.78
CA VAL A 209 6.91 1.50 -8.81
C VAL A 209 5.89 0.63 -9.52
N GLY A 210 5.96 -0.69 -9.34
CA GLY A 210 4.96 -1.60 -9.88
C GLY A 210 3.53 -1.30 -9.38
N ARG A 211 2.54 -1.97 -10.00
CA ARG A 211 1.12 -1.79 -9.66
C ARG A 211 0.84 -2.30 -8.24
N HIS A 212 0.46 -1.41 -7.33
CA HIS A 212 0.19 -1.74 -5.93
C HIS A 212 -1.02 -0.98 -5.38
N LYS A 213 -1.39 -1.32 -4.14
CA LYS A 213 -2.35 -0.61 -3.30
C LYS A 213 -1.64 -0.28 -1.99
N ASP A 214 -2.08 0.79 -1.33
CA ASP A 214 -1.49 1.20 -0.07
C ASP A 214 -2.19 0.51 1.10
N GLY A 215 -1.41 -0.20 1.92
CA GLY A 215 -1.95 -0.94 3.08
C GLY A 215 -2.34 -0.07 4.28
N GLY A 216 -1.98 1.22 4.28
CA GLY A 216 -2.23 2.15 5.39
C GLY A 216 -3.68 2.62 5.49
N ALA A 217 -3.89 3.68 6.28
CA ALA A 217 -5.19 4.37 6.36
C ALA A 217 -5.36 5.38 5.23
N LEU A 218 -4.39 6.27 5.08
CA LEU A 218 -4.45 7.41 4.17
C LEU A 218 -3.03 7.72 3.69
N THR A 219 -2.86 7.94 2.39
CA THR A 219 -1.60 8.46 1.87
C THR A 219 -1.80 9.88 1.36
N ILE A 220 -0.85 10.77 1.69
CA ILE A 220 -0.76 12.14 1.20
C ILE A 220 0.50 12.24 0.36
N LEU A 221 0.31 12.45 -0.94
CA LEU A 221 1.37 12.47 -1.94
C LEU A 221 1.56 13.89 -2.48
N ALA A 222 2.78 14.40 -2.37
CA ALA A 222 3.27 15.51 -3.17
C ALA A 222 3.90 14.97 -4.45
N GLU A 223 3.44 15.46 -5.60
CA GLU A 223 4.11 15.25 -6.88
C GLU A 223 4.84 16.52 -7.32
N ASP A 224 5.99 16.34 -7.96
CA ASP A 224 6.66 17.39 -8.72
C ASP A 224 5.94 17.74 -10.03
N ASP A 225 6.48 18.70 -10.77
CA ASP A 225 5.92 19.16 -12.04
C ASP A 225 6.10 18.15 -13.19
N VAL A 226 6.85 17.05 -12.97
CA VAL A 226 7.06 16.00 -13.98
C VAL A 226 5.86 15.05 -14.00
N GLY A 227 5.24 14.82 -12.84
CA GLY A 227 4.15 13.85 -12.71
C GLY A 227 4.63 12.44 -13.00
N GLY A 228 3.69 11.55 -13.32
CA GLY A 228 4.01 10.12 -13.54
C GLY A 228 3.08 9.16 -12.83
N LEU A 229 2.30 9.61 -11.84
CA LEU A 229 1.31 8.76 -11.19
C LEU A 229 0.23 8.37 -12.19
N GLU A 230 -0.01 7.07 -12.27
CA GLU A 230 -1.18 6.49 -12.90
C GLU A 230 -2.06 5.84 -11.85
N VAL A 231 -3.37 6.00 -12.02
CA VAL A 231 -4.39 5.39 -11.17
C VAL A 231 -5.31 4.52 -12.00
N LYS A 232 -5.75 3.40 -11.43
CA LYS A 232 -6.69 2.50 -12.10
C LYS A 232 -8.13 2.94 -11.86
N LYS A 233 -8.83 3.38 -12.92
CA LYS A 233 -10.26 3.73 -12.85
C LYS A 233 -11.10 2.51 -12.53
N LYS A 234 -11.97 2.63 -11.51
CA LYS A 234 -12.93 1.58 -11.15
C LYS A 234 -13.97 1.31 -12.24
N SER A 235 -14.39 2.35 -12.96
CA SER A 235 -15.49 2.27 -13.93
C SER A 235 -15.20 1.36 -15.13
N ASN A 236 -13.96 1.32 -15.59
CA ASN A 236 -13.55 0.59 -16.80
C ASN A 236 -12.25 -0.21 -16.64
N GLY A 237 -11.59 -0.13 -15.48
CA GLY A 237 -10.34 -0.84 -15.20
C GLY A 237 -9.11 -0.26 -15.91
N GLU A 238 -9.24 0.89 -16.57
CA GLU A 238 -8.15 1.52 -17.29
C GLU A 238 -7.20 2.28 -16.36
N TRP A 239 -5.92 2.29 -16.72
CA TRP A 239 -4.92 3.13 -16.09
C TRP A 239 -4.95 4.52 -16.72
N VAL A 240 -5.05 5.55 -15.88
CA VAL A 240 -5.10 6.94 -16.32
C VAL A 240 -4.03 7.75 -15.61
N ARG A 241 -3.39 8.67 -16.34
CA ARG A 241 -2.32 9.52 -15.79
C ARG A 241 -2.92 10.66 -15.00
N VAL A 242 -2.48 10.85 -13.76
CA VAL A 242 -2.86 11.99 -12.95
C VAL A 242 -2.01 13.19 -13.39
N LYS A 243 -2.68 14.27 -13.79
CA LYS A 243 -2.00 15.51 -14.17
C LYS A 243 -1.44 16.19 -12.90
N PRO A 244 -0.18 16.64 -12.85
CA PRO A 244 0.30 17.45 -11.75
C PRO A 244 -0.56 18.69 -11.53
N THR A 245 -0.77 19.08 -10.28
CA THR A 245 -1.50 20.30 -9.94
C THR A 245 -0.63 21.09 -8.96
N PRO A 246 -0.23 22.34 -9.31
CA PRO A 246 0.62 23.14 -8.45
C PRO A 246 0.00 23.32 -7.06
N ASP A 247 0.85 23.31 -6.04
CA ASP A 247 0.47 23.52 -4.63
C ASP A 247 -0.75 22.68 -4.19
N SER A 248 -0.70 21.39 -4.55
CA SER A 248 -1.72 20.42 -4.17
C SER A 248 -1.09 19.14 -3.63
N PHE A 249 -1.89 18.41 -2.86
CA PHE A 249 -1.61 17.02 -2.51
C PHE A 249 -2.61 16.09 -3.17
N ILE A 250 -2.12 14.93 -3.59
CA ILE A 250 -2.95 13.80 -3.99
C ILE A 250 -3.20 12.95 -2.76
N ILE A 251 -4.45 12.64 -2.51
CA ILE A 251 -4.91 11.84 -1.38
C ILE A 251 -5.42 10.51 -1.93
N ASN A 252 -4.95 9.41 -1.33
CA ASN A 252 -5.50 8.09 -1.59
C ASN A 252 -5.87 7.36 -0.30
N ILE A 253 -6.97 6.62 -0.40
CA ILE A 253 -7.48 5.81 0.71
C ILE A 253 -6.79 4.45 0.67
N GLY A 254 -6.22 4.06 1.82
CA GLY A 254 -5.63 2.74 1.98
C GLY A 254 -6.61 1.70 2.54
N ASP A 255 -6.15 0.46 2.60
CA ASP A 255 -6.97 -0.72 2.95
C ASP A 255 -7.62 -0.61 4.33
N ILE A 256 -6.97 0.04 5.29
CA ILE A 256 -7.46 0.18 6.67
C ILE A 256 -8.73 1.04 6.71
N ILE A 257 -8.67 2.26 6.16
CA ILE A 257 -9.84 3.16 6.15
C ILE A 257 -10.95 2.54 5.30
N GLN A 258 -10.64 1.86 4.20
CA GLN A 258 -11.65 1.16 3.41
C GLN A 258 -12.43 0.12 4.24
N THR A 259 -11.74 -0.61 5.11
CA THR A 259 -12.38 -1.56 6.03
C THR A 259 -13.27 -0.82 7.02
N LEU A 260 -12.80 0.30 7.59
CA LEU A 260 -13.57 1.13 8.51
C LEU A 260 -14.81 1.78 7.86
N MET A 261 -14.75 2.05 6.56
CA MET A 261 -15.84 2.67 5.79
C MET A 261 -16.92 1.67 5.32
N SER A 262 -16.69 0.37 5.46
CA SER A 262 -17.60 -0.67 4.96
C SER A 262 -18.64 -1.07 6.02
N PRO A 263 -19.96 -1.10 5.69
CA PRO A 263 -20.96 -1.58 6.62
C PRO A 263 -20.89 -3.11 6.79
N PRO A 264 -21.33 -3.66 7.95
CA PRO A 264 -21.16 -5.09 8.28
C PRO A 264 -21.87 -6.08 7.34
N THR A 265 -22.89 -5.62 6.60
CA THR A 265 -23.85 -6.48 5.89
C THR A 265 -23.62 -6.63 4.39
N THR A 266 -22.62 -5.97 3.81
CA THR A 266 -22.35 -6.07 2.36
C THR A 266 -21.34 -7.18 2.04
N THR A 267 -21.84 -8.32 1.58
CA THR A 267 -21.12 -9.26 0.69
C THR A 267 -20.87 -8.67 -0.71
N SER A 268 -21.34 -7.45 -0.97
CA SER A 268 -21.14 -6.73 -2.23
C SER A 268 -19.76 -6.06 -2.27
N SER A 269 -18.96 -6.43 -3.25
CA SER A 269 -17.69 -5.81 -3.66
C SER A 269 -17.80 -4.32 -4.08
N SER A 270 -18.97 -3.71 -3.96
CA SER A 270 -19.26 -2.35 -4.43
C SER A 270 -18.60 -1.24 -3.61
N LEU A 271 -18.23 -1.48 -2.35
CA LEU A 271 -17.46 -0.54 -1.51
C LEU A 271 -15.93 -0.83 -1.51
N ARG A 272 -15.50 -1.94 -2.13
CA ARG A 272 -14.09 -2.32 -2.31
C ARG A 272 -13.49 -1.59 -3.51
N GLY A 273 -13.49 -0.26 -3.47
CA GLY A 273 -12.84 0.59 -4.47
C GLY A 273 -11.38 0.79 -4.13
N LEU A 274 -10.52 -0.13 -4.53
CA LEU A 274 -9.08 -0.01 -4.28
C LEU A 274 -8.46 0.96 -5.28
N ALA A 275 -7.85 1.98 -4.72
CA ALA A 275 -6.97 2.93 -5.37
C ALA A 275 -5.67 2.22 -5.75
N CYS A 276 -5.65 1.54 -6.91
CA CYS A 276 -4.42 0.95 -7.42
C CYS A 276 -3.61 2.04 -8.12
N SER A 277 -2.36 2.20 -7.71
CA SER A 277 -1.46 3.24 -8.21
C SER A 277 -0.20 2.61 -8.81
N THR A 278 0.36 3.28 -9.81
CA THR A 278 1.69 2.98 -10.34
C THR A 278 2.26 4.29 -10.89
N PRO A 279 3.37 4.80 -10.35
CA PRO A 279 4.15 5.79 -11.05
C PRO A 279 4.85 5.10 -12.23
N THR A 280 4.52 5.52 -13.44
CA THR A 280 5.37 5.24 -14.59
C THR A 280 6.74 5.85 -14.33
N VAL A 281 7.75 5.31 -14.98
CA VAL A 281 9.05 5.96 -15.09
C VAL A 281 8.84 7.32 -15.76
N ALA A 282 8.78 8.35 -14.95
CA ALA A 282 8.83 9.73 -15.34
C ALA A 282 10.02 10.30 -14.58
N ASN A 283 10.82 11.13 -15.25
CA ASN A 283 12.09 11.70 -14.76
C ASN A 283 11.85 12.63 -13.54
N SER A 284 11.37 12.07 -12.44
CA SER A 284 10.86 12.78 -11.29
C SER A 284 11.98 12.93 -10.27
N GLN A 285 12.26 14.17 -9.92
CA GLN A 285 13.45 14.54 -9.17
C GLN A 285 13.26 14.37 -7.66
N ALA A 286 12.02 14.40 -7.17
CA ALA A 286 11.64 14.03 -5.80
C ALA A 286 10.11 13.90 -5.71
N ARG A 287 9.61 12.89 -4.99
CA ARG A 287 8.22 12.82 -4.53
C ARG A 287 8.19 12.52 -3.04
N GLU A 288 7.44 13.30 -2.28
CA GLU A 288 7.25 13.05 -0.87
C GLU A 288 5.88 12.41 -0.60
N ASN A 289 5.89 11.27 0.10
CA ASN A 289 4.68 10.56 0.48
C ASN A 289 4.66 10.48 2.01
N LEU A 290 3.58 10.96 2.63
CA LEU A 290 3.20 10.50 3.96
C LEU A 290 2.27 9.30 3.79
N SER A 291 2.61 8.16 4.37
CA SER A 291 1.68 7.04 4.53
C SER A 291 1.24 6.96 5.99
N LEU A 292 0.00 7.40 6.24
CA LEU A 292 -0.59 7.38 7.57
C LEU A 292 -0.98 5.94 7.93
N THR A 293 -0.32 5.39 8.94
CA THR A 293 -0.54 4.03 9.43
C THR A 293 -0.99 4.09 10.90
N PRO A 294 -2.22 3.67 11.22
CA PRO A 294 -2.71 3.65 12.59
C PRO A 294 -1.97 2.60 13.43
N CYS A 295 -2.07 2.74 14.75
CA CYS A 295 -1.52 1.79 15.71
C CYS A 295 -2.16 0.40 15.54
N THR A 296 -1.36 -0.61 15.21
CA THR A 296 -1.81 -1.97 14.89
C THR A 296 -2.44 -2.71 16.07
N GLU A 297 -1.94 -2.50 17.30
CA GLU A 297 -2.52 -3.11 18.52
C GLU A 297 -3.95 -2.64 18.77
N ARG A 298 -4.22 -1.34 18.57
CA ARG A 298 -5.56 -0.77 18.77
C ARG A 298 -6.52 -1.16 17.65
N MET A 299 -6.01 -1.44 16.45
CA MET A 299 -6.82 -2.02 15.37
C MET A 299 -7.30 -3.45 15.68
N ALA A 300 -6.49 -4.27 16.36
CA ALA A 300 -6.87 -5.63 16.73
C ALA A 300 -8.01 -5.69 17.76
N SER A 301 -8.14 -4.65 18.61
CA SER A 301 -9.20 -4.51 19.61
C SER A 301 -10.57 -4.05 19.07
N MET A 302 -10.74 -4.03 17.74
CA MET A 302 -11.89 -3.42 17.09
C MET A 302 -13.19 -4.24 17.27
N GLU A 303 -14.12 -3.72 18.07
CA GLU A 303 -15.54 -4.02 17.90
C GLU A 303 -16.10 -3.15 16.75
N GLN A 304 -16.57 -3.81 15.69
CA GLN A 304 -17.26 -3.15 14.59
C GLN A 304 -18.54 -2.46 15.08
N PRO A 305 -19.00 -1.37 14.42
CA PRO A 305 -20.18 -0.65 14.87
C PRO A 305 -21.36 -1.62 15.02
N PRO A 306 -22.11 -1.57 16.14
CA PRO A 306 -23.32 -2.37 16.27
C PRO A 306 -24.25 -1.98 15.12
N SER A 307 -24.58 -2.94 14.28
CA SER A 307 -25.58 -2.74 13.25
C SER A 307 -26.89 -2.40 13.94
N THR A 308 -27.45 -1.22 13.63
CA THR A 308 -28.90 -1.14 13.59
C THR A 308 -29.35 -2.15 12.53
N ILE A 309 -29.96 -3.24 13.02
CA ILE A 309 -30.71 -4.29 12.32
C ILE A 309 -29.91 -5.59 12.05
N ASN A 310 -30.21 -6.58 12.91
CA ASN A 310 -30.17 -8.04 12.79
C ASN A 310 -29.12 -8.70 11.89
N GLY A 311 -27.98 -8.98 12.53
CA GLY A 311 -27.30 -10.28 12.59
C GLY A 311 -27.23 -11.15 11.33
N PHE A 312 -26.12 -11.05 10.59
CA PHE A 312 -25.47 -12.16 9.88
C PHE A 312 -23.98 -11.83 9.73
N GLY A 313 -23.11 -12.66 10.32
CA GLY A 313 -21.66 -12.45 10.41
C GLY A 313 -20.82 -13.52 9.66
N PRO A 314 -19.48 -13.48 9.77
CA PRO A 314 -18.52 -14.13 8.84
C PRO A 314 -18.49 -15.67 8.80
N ARG A 315 -19.43 -16.36 9.47
CA ARG A 315 -19.47 -17.84 9.55
C ARG A 315 -19.73 -18.53 8.21
N HIS A 316 -20.21 -17.83 7.19
CA HIS A 316 -20.61 -18.45 5.92
C HIS A 316 -19.46 -18.77 4.94
N TYR A 317 -18.21 -18.35 5.21
CA TYR A 317 -17.06 -18.82 4.42
C TYR A 317 -16.66 -20.27 4.76
N ALA A 318 -16.88 -20.71 6.01
CA ALA A 318 -16.56 -22.07 6.44
C ALA A 318 -17.63 -23.10 6.02
N GLU A 319 -18.89 -22.68 5.92
CA GLU A 319 -20.02 -23.58 5.63
C GLU A 319 -20.08 -24.04 4.17
N GLY A 320 -19.54 -23.26 3.23
CA GLY A 320 -19.46 -23.63 1.82
C GLY A 320 -18.47 -24.77 1.53
N MET A 321 -17.46 -24.98 2.39
CA MET A 321 -16.48 -26.06 2.23
C MET A 321 -16.80 -27.31 3.05
N ALA A 322 -17.76 -27.25 3.97
CA ALA A 322 -18.14 -28.38 4.83
C ALA A 322 -19.09 -29.40 4.18
N ASN A 323 -19.67 -29.08 3.01
CA ASN A 323 -20.70 -29.90 2.35
C ASN A 323 -20.22 -30.63 1.09
N MET A 324 -18.99 -31.14 1.09
CA MET A 324 -18.58 -32.20 0.17
C MET A 324 -18.20 -33.45 0.98
N GLU A 325 -18.94 -34.51 0.72
CA GLU A 325 -19.03 -35.76 1.50
C GLU A 325 -17.67 -36.40 1.85
N GLN A 326 -17.60 -36.97 3.07
CA GLN A 326 -16.45 -37.72 3.57
C GLN A 326 -16.34 -39.13 2.98
N PRO A 327 -15.12 -39.68 2.93
CA PRO A 327 -14.81 -40.80 3.81
C PRO A 327 -13.58 -40.58 4.71
N SER A 328 -13.61 -41.26 5.85
CA SER A 328 -12.66 -41.27 6.97
C SER A 328 -11.19 -41.53 6.56
N SER A 329 -10.40 -40.46 6.47
CA SER A 329 -8.92 -40.38 6.70
C SER A 329 -8.33 -39.02 6.30
N THR A 330 -9.18 -38.03 5.98
CA THR A 330 -8.75 -36.73 5.44
C THR A 330 -8.56 -35.70 6.54
N MET A 331 -7.34 -35.16 6.72
CA MET A 331 -7.16 -33.90 7.47
C MET A 331 -7.42 -32.75 6.51
N ASN A 332 -8.61 -32.15 6.64
CA ASN A 332 -9.00 -30.93 5.95
C ASN A 332 -9.17 -29.83 6.99
N GLY A 333 -8.44 -28.73 6.85
CA GLY A 333 -8.65 -27.60 7.74
C GLY A 333 -7.78 -26.40 7.44
N GLN A 334 -8.28 -25.25 7.86
CA GLN A 334 -7.47 -24.04 8.02
C GLN A 334 -6.43 -24.30 9.14
N SER A 335 -5.21 -23.83 8.93
CA SER A 335 -4.15 -23.92 9.93
C SER A 335 -4.56 -23.18 11.20
N LYS A 336 -4.21 -23.74 12.35
CA LYS A 336 -4.47 -23.12 13.66
C LYS A 336 -3.53 -21.94 13.96
N ASN A 337 -2.36 -21.93 13.32
CA ASN A 337 -1.31 -20.94 13.56
C ASN A 337 -1.31 -19.84 12.49
N ASP A 338 -1.98 -20.07 11.35
CA ASP A 338 -2.05 -19.09 10.26
C ASP A 338 -3.40 -19.21 9.54
N HIS A 339 -4.26 -18.21 9.72
CA HIS A 339 -5.59 -18.18 9.11
C HIS A 339 -5.56 -18.03 7.58
N SER A 340 -4.41 -17.70 6.98
CA SER A 340 -4.25 -17.65 5.54
C SER A 340 -3.88 -19.00 4.91
N LEU A 341 -3.49 -19.98 5.73
CA LEU A 341 -3.02 -21.29 5.27
C LEU A 341 -4.12 -22.34 5.42
N PHE A 342 -4.43 -23.04 4.33
CA PHE A 342 -5.37 -24.16 4.27
C PHE A 342 -4.62 -25.39 3.82
N ILE A 343 -4.84 -26.51 4.52
CA ILE A 343 -4.17 -27.76 4.22
C ILE A 343 -5.21 -28.85 4.02
N ARG A 344 -5.01 -29.63 2.96
CA ARG A 344 -5.75 -30.85 2.65
C ARG A 344 -4.76 -32.01 2.50
N TYR A 345 -4.96 -33.03 3.32
CA TYR A 345 -4.28 -34.32 3.19
C TYR A 345 -5.28 -35.41 2.85
N LYS A 346 -5.11 -36.06 1.69
CA LYS A 346 -5.90 -37.22 1.28
C LYS A 346 -4.98 -38.38 0.93
N THR A 347 -4.96 -39.41 1.79
CA THR A 347 -4.14 -40.63 1.62
C THR A 347 -2.64 -40.33 1.54
N SER A 348 -2.13 -40.02 0.35
CA SER A 348 -0.72 -39.68 0.07
C SER A 348 -0.58 -38.35 -0.70
N ILE A 349 -1.69 -37.66 -0.94
CA ILE A 349 -1.74 -36.37 -1.64
C ILE A 349 -1.82 -35.27 -0.59
N PHE A 350 -0.89 -34.33 -0.68
CA PHE A 350 -0.82 -33.12 0.11
C PHE A 350 -1.12 -31.93 -0.79
N ILE A 351 -2.02 -31.06 -0.35
CA ILE A 351 -2.22 -29.74 -0.94
C ILE A 351 -2.20 -28.72 0.20
N ALA A 352 -1.31 -27.75 0.09
CA ALA A 352 -1.34 -26.52 0.87
C ALA A 352 -1.75 -25.36 -0.04
N LEU A 353 -2.66 -24.55 0.47
CA LEU A 353 -3.14 -23.33 -0.13
C LEU A 353 -2.85 -22.19 0.84
N LEU A 354 -1.96 -21.28 0.47
CA LEU A 354 -1.69 -20.07 1.24
C LEU A 354 -2.29 -18.88 0.49
N ILE A 355 -3.12 -18.10 1.16
CA ILE A 355 -3.80 -16.92 0.58
C ILE A 355 -3.17 -15.66 1.16
N TYR A 356 -2.28 -15.02 0.41
CA TYR A 356 -1.58 -13.83 0.88
C TYR A 356 -2.00 -12.59 0.08
N VAL A 357 -2.83 -11.75 0.70
CA VAL A 357 -3.36 -10.51 0.09
C VAL A 357 -4.10 -10.79 -1.23
N ASP A 358 -3.46 -10.51 -2.36
CA ASP A 358 -4.01 -10.70 -3.72
C ASP A 358 -3.45 -11.98 -4.39
N ASP A 359 -2.51 -12.68 -3.75
CA ASP A 359 -1.80 -13.83 -4.31
C ASP A 359 -2.21 -15.13 -3.62
N ILE A 360 -2.21 -16.21 -4.40
CA ILE A 360 -2.52 -17.56 -3.94
C ILE A 360 -1.32 -18.45 -4.26
N ILE A 361 -0.78 -19.11 -3.24
CA ILE A 361 0.26 -20.11 -3.39
C ILE A 361 -0.36 -21.47 -3.20
N VAL A 362 -0.24 -22.30 -4.22
CA VAL A 362 -0.64 -23.71 -4.16
C VAL A 362 0.63 -24.56 -4.17
N ALA A 363 0.84 -25.32 -3.10
CA ALA A 363 1.92 -26.30 -2.99
C ALA A 363 1.31 -27.69 -2.87
N THR A 364 1.79 -28.64 -3.67
CA THR A 364 1.29 -30.02 -3.68
C THR A 364 2.39 -30.98 -4.07
N ASN A 365 2.28 -32.22 -3.62
CA ASN A 365 3.15 -33.32 -4.02
C ASN A 365 2.62 -34.11 -5.24
N SER A 366 1.54 -33.64 -5.87
CA SER A 366 0.96 -34.23 -7.08
C SER A 366 0.66 -33.16 -8.14
N LEU A 367 1.26 -33.30 -9.32
CA LEU A 367 1.08 -32.37 -10.44
C LEU A 367 -0.33 -32.45 -11.03
N GLU A 368 -0.92 -33.64 -11.09
CA GLU A 368 -2.29 -33.84 -11.57
C GLU A 368 -3.30 -33.09 -10.68
N GLU A 369 -3.11 -33.18 -9.36
CA GLU A 369 -3.95 -32.46 -8.40
C GLU A 369 -3.71 -30.95 -8.44
N LEU A 370 -2.46 -30.49 -8.69
CA LEU A 370 -2.19 -29.07 -8.91
C LEU A 370 -3.03 -28.52 -10.06
N GLN A 371 -3.02 -29.21 -11.19
CA GLN A 371 -3.73 -28.81 -12.41
C GLN A 371 -5.25 -28.84 -12.19
N HIS A 372 -5.76 -29.91 -11.58
CA HIS A 372 -7.18 -30.05 -11.27
C HIS A 372 -7.67 -28.96 -10.30
N PHE A 373 -6.92 -28.73 -9.22
CA PHE A 373 -7.26 -27.75 -8.20
C PHE A 373 -7.19 -26.31 -8.74
N THR A 374 -6.15 -25.98 -9.50
CA THR A 374 -6.01 -24.66 -10.14
C THR A 374 -7.13 -24.40 -11.14
N SER A 375 -7.50 -25.41 -11.95
CA SER A 375 -8.63 -25.30 -12.89
C SER A 375 -9.97 -25.08 -12.17
N THR A 376 -10.15 -25.76 -11.03
CA THR A 376 -11.36 -25.59 -10.20
C THR A 376 -11.43 -24.19 -9.62
N LEU A 377 -10.30 -23.65 -9.12
CA LEU A 377 -10.24 -22.29 -8.61
C LEU A 377 -10.53 -21.26 -9.71
N ASP A 378 -9.96 -21.43 -10.90
CA ASP A 378 -10.17 -20.51 -12.03
C ASP A 378 -11.63 -20.50 -12.53
N SER A 379 -12.36 -21.60 -12.34
CA SER A 379 -13.80 -21.66 -12.66
C SER A 379 -14.68 -20.84 -11.69
N HIS A 380 -14.22 -20.61 -10.46
CA HIS A 380 -14.96 -19.88 -9.43
C HIS A 380 -14.47 -18.44 -9.24
N PHE A 381 -13.19 -18.19 -9.49
CA PHE A 381 -12.51 -16.94 -9.26
C PHE A 381 -11.79 -16.50 -10.53
N LYS A 382 -11.80 -15.20 -10.83
CA LYS A 382 -10.96 -14.66 -11.92
C LYS A 382 -9.50 -14.63 -11.45
N LEU A 383 -8.77 -15.71 -11.70
CA LEU A 383 -7.37 -15.84 -11.31
C LEU A 383 -6.45 -15.63 -12.51
N LYS A 384 -5.17 -15.35 -12.22
CA LYS A 384 -4.10 -15.33 -13.21
C LYS A 384 -3.01 -16.26 -12.69
N ASP A 385 -2.68 -17.28 -13.46
CA ASP A 385 -1.54 -18.14 -13.14
C ASP A 385 -0.24 -17.34 -13.35
N LEU A 386 0.52 -17.16 -12.27
CA LEU A 386 1.81 -16.47 -12.27
C LEU A 386 2.99 -17.45 -12.50
N GLY A 387 2.70 -18.74 -12.67
CA GLY A 387 3.67 -19.78 -12.92
C GLY A 387 4.43 -20.20 -11.67
N SER A 388 5.69 -20.59 -11.88
CA SER A 388 6.52 -21.14 -10.80
C SER A 388 6.95 -20.08 -9.80
N LEU A 389 6.65 -20.30 -8.53
CA LEU A 389 7.11 -19.46 -7.43
C LEU A 389 8.60 -19.69 -7.15
N HIS A 390 9.41 -18.64 -7.27
CA HIS A 390 10.85 -18.65 -7.00
C HIS A 390 11.21 -17.97 -5.67
N PHE A 391 10.48 -16.90 -5.30
CA PHE A 391 10.66 -16.18 -4.05
C PHE A 391 9.30 -15.88 -3.43
N PHE A 392 9.19 -15.96 -2.10
CA PHE A 392 8.03 -15.52 -1.34
C PHE A 392 8.47 -14.83 -0.05
N LEU A 393 7.99 -13.60 0.16
CA LEU A 393 8.38 -12.77 1.32
C LEU A 393 9.90 -12.66 1.51
N GLY A 394 10.64 -12.53 0.41
CA GLY A 394 12.10 -12.43 0.41
C GLY A 394 12.85 -13.76 0.60
N LEU A 395 12.13 -14.88 0.77
CA LEU A 395 12.73 -16.21 0.89
C LEU A 395 12.76 -16.91 -0.47
N GLU A 396 13.93 -17.43 -0.85
CA GLU A 396 14.07 -18.29 -2.03
C GLU A 396 13.39 -19.64 -1.78
N ILE A 397 12.58 -20.08 -2.74
CA ILE A 397 11.88 -21.36 -2.66
C ILE A 397 12.64 -22.39 -3.49
N ALA A 398 13.23 -23.36 -2.78
CA ALA A 398 13.78 -24.56 -3.38
C ALA A 398 12.71 -25.64 -3.52
N ARG A 399 12.68 -26.31 -4.68
CA ARG A 399 11.84 -27.49 -4.91
C ARG A 399 12.67 -28.75 -4.73
N CYS A 400 12.25 -29.63 -3.83
CA CYS A 400 12.80 -30.96 -3.76
C CYS A 400 12.15 -31.81 -4.87
N ASN A 401 12.97 -32.33 -5.79
CA ASN A 401 12.56 -33.31 -6.80
C ASN A 401 12.41 -34.70 -6.19
#